data_AF-A0A9W4A0N5-F1
#
_entry.id   AF-A0A9W4A0N5-F1
#
_cell.length_a   1.000
_cell.length_b   1.000
_cell.length_c   1.000
_cell.angle_alpha   90.00
_cell.angle_beta   90.00
_cell.angle_gamma   90.00
#
_symmetry.space_group_name_H-M   'P 1'
#
loop_
_entity.id
_entity.type
_entity.pdbx_description
1 polymer ?
#
loop_
_entity_poly.entity_id
_entity_poly.type
_entity_poly.pdbx_seq_one_letter_code
_entity_poly.pdbx_strand_id
1 'polypeptide(L)'
;MDQRIEEVNYKLIDNGIFFSVNKTQLARHFLNNVLEIDVCNLNKEEVTKIICEKYGYKLKQLPDEEEIYLFVAHNIMGIKEDKEPYECFNHEVFLVMKDLRKINFMIQEYESKQQVKDIDRYEKKKYQYLAEKLYKAKDVICEYMTGEINSCIYKEVKDWSKPNGFPSSGSFNQMLPSRYAFRGREEEYEMSVFDGLNYKFEFITLQERNELKLLHSNNKDEFNERVDRYIITHEIDNKILSLIEENHVLNKRGMLKQAIEIYKEDMMELFCQIIPLQIEGIIYDYCIELGVSSANIERTSLDRKIEEIVKKDRRFKCHEYFKYDFIELRNTAAHGRLHENVNFKDTANMLILDLMYLCDALNNSNALVVNRMRSLIKRFEENFNNDYVPIDGIVYSFIAKYRDKSLPSIYEKENVIQEIKKYAMSDNFLRYIHIHIMHPSLVSELSPEQKQEIKKIIVYLMRSKEIKERCVNLLKLLADNSKEELVHK
;
A
#
# COMPACT_ATOMS: atom_id res chain seq x y z
N MET A 1 30.11 5.52 -18.31
CA MET A 1 29.96 4.41 -19.28
C MET A 1 28.59 3.78 -19.10
N ASP A 2 28.20 3.53 -17.85
CA ASP A 2 26.96 2.85 -17.44
C ASP A 2 25.69 3.61 -17.86
N GLN A 3 25.67 4.94 -17.76
CA GLN A 3 24.55 5.77 -18.27
C GLN A 3 24.33 5.60 -19.78
N ARG A 4 25.40 5.54 -20.58
CA ARG A 4 25.30 5.35 -22.05
C ARG A 4 24.79 3.94 -22.41
N ILE A 5 25.07 2.94 -21.58
CA ILE A 5 24.58 1.57 -21.76
C ILE A 5 23.06 1.52 -21.52
N GLU A 6 22.59 2.16 -20.44
CA GLU A 6 21.16 2.27 -20.15
C GLU A 6 20.40 3.05 -21.22
N GLU A 7 20.92 4.19 -21.66
CA GLU A 7 20.32 4.98 -22.76
C GLU A 7 20.13 4.15 -24.04
N VAL A 8 21.10 3.30 -24.39
CA VAL A 8 21.01 2.45 -25.58
C VAL A 8 20.02 1.31 -25.37
N ASN A 9 19.97 0.71 -24.18
CA ASN A 9 18.95 -0.28 -23.84
C ASN A 9 17.54 0.31 -23.98
N TYR A 10 17.30 1.51 -23.43
CA TYR A 10 16.02 2.21 -23.58
C TYR A 10 15.70 2.52 -25.04
N LYS A 11 16.67 2.99 -25.82
CA LYS A 11 16.48 3.22 -27.26
C LYS A 11 16.10 1.93 -28.01
N LEU A 12 16.68 0.79 -27.66
CA LEU A 12 16.33 -0.51 -28.26
C LEU A 12 14.93 -0.98 -27.86
N ILE A 13 14.48 -0.64 -26.65
CA ILE A 13 13.12 -0.88 -26.17
C ILE A 13 12.13 -0.01 -26.95
N ASP A 14 12.40 1.29 -27.08
CA ASP A 14 11.53 2.25 -27.77
C ASP A 14 11.38 1.89 -29.26
N ASN A 15 12.45 1.37 -29.87
CA ASN A 15 12.42 0.89 -31.26
C ASN A 15 11.82 -0.51 -31.44
N GLY A 16 11.37 -1.17 -30.35
CA GLY A 16 10.78 -2.51 -30.38
C GLY A 16 11.75 -3.66 -30.65
N ILE A 17 13.05 -3.40 -30.72
CA ILE A 17 14.08 -4.43 -31.00
C ILE A 17 14.33 -5.28 -29.76
N PHE A 18 14.34 -4.69 -28.57
CA PHE A 18 14.75 -5.36 -27.33
C PHE A 18 13.98 -6.65 -27.03
N PHE A 19 12.68 -6.69 -27.38
CA PHE A 19 11.80 -7.82 -27.11
C PHE A 19 11.40 -8.63 -28.35
N SER A 20 11.97 -8.34 -29.52
CA SER A 20 11.61 -9.01 -30.79
C SER A 20 12.67 -9.97 -31.33
N VAL A 21 13.86 -9.99 -30.73
CA VAL A 21 15.00 -10.79 -31.19
C VAL A 21 15.66 -11.53 -30.03
N ASN A 22 16.44 -12.57 -30.33
CA ASN A 22 17.22 -13.28 -29.32
C ASN A 22 18.42 -12.45 -28.80
N LYS A 23 18.98 -12.82 -27.65
CA LYS A 23 20.13 -12.14 -27.03
C LYS A 23 21.29 -11.88 -27.99
N THR A 24 21.61 -12.86 -28.85
CA THR A 24 22.73 -12.73 -29.79
C THR A 24 22.48 -11.62 -30.81
N GLN A 25 21.28 -11.55 -31.37
CA GLN A 25 20.87 -10.50 -32.29
C GLN A 25 20.72 -9.15 -31.56
N LEU A 26 20.17 -9.16 -30.34
CA LEU A 26 20.02 -7.98 -29.50
C LEU A 26 21.39 -7.34 -29.20
N ALA A 27 22.38 -8.15 -28.84
CA ALA A 27 23.75 -7.71 -28.61
C ALA A 27 24.39 -7.08 -29.85
N ARG A 28 24.10 -7.59 -31.06
CA ARG A 28 24.57 -6.97 -32.31
C ARG A 28 23.95 -5.60 -32.53
N HIS A 29 22.63 -5.47 -32.34
CA HIS A 29 21.94 -4.17 -32.43
C HIS A 29 22.42 -3.17 -31.38
N PHE A 30 22.71 -3.65 -30.17
CA PHE A 30 23.33 -2.85 -29.12
C PHE A 30 24.70 -2.34 -29.53
N LEU A 31 25.59 -3.23 -29.98
CA LEU A 31 26.93 -2.84 -30.41
C LEU A 31 26.90 -1.90 -31.62
N ASN A 32 25.99 -2.07 -32.58
CA ASN A 32 25.81 -1.11 -33.68
C ASN A 32 25.51 0.31 -33.15
N ASN A 33 24.65 0.44 -32.14
CA ASN A 33 24.31 1.73 -31.55
C ASN A 33 25.42 2.29 -30.64
N VAL A 34 26.10 1.45 -29.87
CA VAL A 34 27.12 1.91 -28.91
C VAL A 34 28.46 2.16 -29.57
N LEU A 35 28.82 1.34 -30.56
CA LEU A 35 30.10 1.41 -31.26
C LEU A 35 30.05 2.28 -32.52
N GLU A 36 28.84 2.63 -33.01
CA GLU A 36 28.64 3.41 -34.24
C GLU A 36 29.32 2.77 -35.47
N ILE A 37 29.42 1.45 -35.46
CA ILE A 37 30.00 0.63 -36.54
C ILE A 37 28.97 -0.42 -36.99
N ASP A 38 29.12 -0.90 -38.22
CA ASP A 38 28.28 -1.96 -38.76
C ASP A 38 28.81 -3.34 -38.36
N VAL A 39 28.49 -3.76 -37.14
CA VAL A 39 28.83 -5.06 -36.56
C VAL A 39 28.23 -6.22 -37.36
N CYS A 40 27.20 -5.97 -38.17
CA CYS A 40 26.61 -6.99 -39.04
C CYS A 40 27.48 -7.32 -40.26
N ASN A 41 28.36 -6.40 -40.67
CA ASN A 41 29.21 -6.52 -41.86
C ASN A 41 30.70 -6.72 -41.54
N LEU A 42 31.11 -6.58 -40.27
CA LEU A 42 32.49 -6.84 -39.80
C LEU A 42 32.71 -8.31 -39.43
N ASN A 43 33.95 -8.78 -39.53
CA ASN A 43 34.29 -10.12 -39.04
C ASN A 43 34.32 -10.13 -37.50
N LYS A 44 34.10 -11.29 -36.89
CA LYS A 44 33.96 -11.42 -35.42
C LYS A 44 35.25 -11.06 -34.67
N GLU A 45 36.42 -11.33 -35.24
CA GLU A 45 37.72 -10.98 -34.66
C GLU A 45 37.89 -9.45 -34.54
N GLU A 46 37.50 -8.69 -35.57
CA GLU A 46 37.50 -7.23 -35.57
C GLU A 46 36.56 -6.68 -34.50
N VAL A 47 35.34 -7.22 -34.42
CA VAL A 47 34.35 -6.82 -33.39
C VAL A 47 34.91 -7.09 -31.99
N THR A 48 35.56 -8.22 -31.78
CA THR A 48 36.15 -8.63 -30.49
C THR A 48 37.28 -7.69 -30.05
N LYS A 49 38.16 -7.29 -30.98
CA LYS A 49 39.22 -6.30 -30.72
C LYS A 49 38.64 -4.94 -30.32
N ILE A 50 37.61 -4.47 -31.02
CA ILE A 50 36.95 -3.18 -30.73
C ILE A 50 36.27 -3.20 -29.35
N ILE A 51 35.67 -4.34 -28.96
CA ILE A 51 35.10 -4.52 -27.61
C ILE A 51 36.20 -4.44 -26.55
N CYS A 52 37.34 -5.11 -26.76
CA CYS A 52 38.48 -5.08 -25.83
C CYS A 52 39.00 -3.65 -25.63
N GLU A 53 39.16 -2.89 -26.72
CA GLU A 53 39.65 -1.52 -26.68
C GLU A 53 38.68 -0.57 -25.98
N LYS A 54 37.37 -0.69 -26.24
CA LYS A 54 36.37 0.26 -25.73
C LYS A 54 35.96 0.00 -24.28
N TYR A 55 35.90 -1.26 -23.87
CA TYR A 55 35.43 -1.67 -22.54
C TYR A 55 36.55 -2.18 -21.62
N GLY A 56 37.80 -2.21 -22.09
CA GLY A 56 38.98 -2.54 -21.27
C GLY A 56 39.15 -4.03 -20.95
N TYR A 57 38.50 -4.93 -21.69
CA TYR A 57 38.68 -6.38 -21.54
C TYR A 57 39.99 -6.85 -22.18
N LYS A 58 40.64 -7.87 -21.60
CA LYS A 58 41.77 -8.55 -22.26
C LYS A 58 41.24 -9.64 -23.20
N LEU A 59 41.84 -9.80 -24.38
CA LEU A 59 41.42 -10.80 -25.39
C LEU A 59 41.32 -12.24 -24.83
N LYS A 60 42.18 -12.60 -23.86
CA LYS A 60 42.19 -13.91 -23.18
C LYS A 60 41.04 -14.11 -22.17
N GLN A 61 40.28 -13.06 -21.86
CA GLN A 61 39.15 -13.09 -20.91
C GLN A 61 37.79 -13.18 -21.61
N LEU A 62 37.77 -13.08 -22.95
CA LEU A 62 36.56 -13.21 -23.73
C LEU A 62 36.35 -14.69 -24.08
N PRO A 63 35.10 -15.17 -24.11
CA PRO A 63 34.79 -16.53 -24.51
C PRO A 63 35.03 -16.72 -26.01
N ASP A 64 34.91 -17.97 -26.47
CA ASP A 64 35.07 -18.33 -27.88
C ASP A 64 34.18 -17.46 -28.80
N GLU A 65 34.58 -17.32 -30.07
CA GLU A 65 33.94 -16.43 -31.04
C GLU A 65 32.43 -16.71 -31.27
N GLU A 66 31.95 -17.87 -30.87
CA GLU A 66 30.53 -18.23 -30.94
C GLU A 66 29.70 -17.64 -29.78
N GLU A 67 30.33 -17.31 -28.65
CA GLU A 67 29.68 -16.87 -27.41
C GLU A 67 29.88 -15.37 -27.11
N ILE A 68 30.67 -14.65 -27.92
CA ILE A 68 30.99 -13.23 -27.70
C ILE A 68 29.74 -12.33 -27.56
N TYR A 69 28.68 -12.61 -28.31
CA TYR A 69 27.44 -11.83 -28.25
C TYR A 69 26.61 -12.13 -26.99
N LEU A 70 26.68 -13.36 -26.47
CA LEU A 70 26.09 -13.71 -25.18
C LEU A 70 26.85 -13.04 -24.04
N PHE A 71 28.18 -12.99 -24.15
CA PHE A 71 29.02 -12.23 -23.22
C PHE A 71 28.64 -10.75 -23.20
N VAL A 72 28.42 -10.12 -24.36
CA VAL A 72 27.99 -8.73 -24.46
C VAL A 72 26.62 -8.53 -23.82
N ALA A 73 25.64 -9.39 -24.12
CA ALA A 73 24.31 -9.32 -23.52
C ALA A 73 24.37 -9.42 -21.99
N HIS A 74 25.19 -10.33 -21.45
CA HIS A 74 25.27 -10.55 -20.01
C HIS A 74 26.10 -9.51 -19.27
N ASN A 75 27.34 -9.29 -19.71
CA ASN A 75 28.33 -8.52 -18.96
C ASN A 75 28.34 -7.04 -19.28
N ILE A 76 27.86 -6.65 -20.48
CA ILE A 76 27.84 -5.25 -20.91
C ILE A 76 26.41 -4.69 -20.83
N MET A 77 25.44 -5.34 -21.49
CA MET A 77 24.05 -4.89 -21.45
C MET A 77 23.38 -5.14 -20.09
N GLY A 78 23.92 -6.07 -19.30
CA GLY A 78 23.42 -6.42 -17.97
C GLY A 78 22.11 -7.22 -18.02
N ILE A 79 21.98 -8.16 -18.95
CA ILE A 79 20.85 -9.08 -19.04
C ILE A 79 21.22 -10.37 -18.28
N LYS A 80 20.29 -10.93 -17.50
CA LYS A 80 20.53 -12.20 -16.79
C LYS A 80 20.86 -13.33 -17.76
N GLU A 81 21.78 -14.20 -17.35
CA GLU A 81 22.27 -15.30 -18.17
C GLU A 81 21.15 -16.29 -18.55
N ASP A 82 20.26 -16.59 -17.62
CA ASP A 82 19.16 -17.56 -17.72
C ASP A 82 17.86 -17.01 -18.35
N LYS A 83 17.82 -15.71 -18.70
CA LYS A 83 16.58 -15.05 -19.16
C LYS A 83 16.67 -14.51 -20.57
N GLU A 84 15.87 -15.02 -21.48
CA GLU A 84 15.77 -14.51 -22.85
C GLU A 84 14.69 -13.41 -22.96
N PRO A 85 15.03 -12.15 -23.32
CA PRO A 85 14.08 -11.04 -23.29
C PRO A 85 12.81 -11.24 -24.13
N TYR A 86 12.93 -11.76 -25.36
CA TYR A 86 11.76 -11.99 -26.20
C TYR A 86 10.84 -13.09 -25.62
N GLU A 87 11.41 -14.13 -24.99
CA GLU A 87 10.63 -15.21 -24.37
C GLU A 87 9.90 -14.71 -23.13
N CYS A 88 10.57 -13.91 -22.30
CA CYS A 88 9.96 -13.30 -21.12
C CYS A 88 8.80 -12.38 -21.52
N PHE A 89 8.98 -11.59 -22.59
CA PHE A 89 7.93 -10.73 -23.13
C PHE A 89 6.74 -11.54 -23.66
N ASN A 90 7.00 -12.54 -24.51
CA ASN A 90 5.94 -13.39 -25.07
C ASN A 90 5.19 -14.17 -23.99
N HIS A 91 5.91 -14.65 -22.97
CA HIS A 91 5.30 -15.31 -21.82
C HIS A 91 4.37 -14.36 -21.06
N GLU A 92 4.81 -13.13 -20.81
CA GLU A 92 3.99 -12.11 -20.16
C GLU A 92 2.74 -11.78 -21.00
N VAL A 93 2.88 -11.57 -22.31
CA VAL A 93 1.74 -11.34 -23.21
C VAL A 93 0.75 -12.51 -23.13
N PHE A 94 1.22 -13.75 -23.12
CA PHE A 94 0.38 -14.93 -22.96
C PHE A 94 -0.39 -14.91 -21.63
N LEU A 95 0.28 -14.58 -20.52
CA LEU A 95 -0.37 -14.45 -19.22
C LEU A 95 -1.42 -13.34 -19.21
N VAL A 96 -1.12 -12.18 -19.82
CA VAL A 96 -2.08 -11.09 -19.95
C VAL A 96 -3.32 -11.52 -20.75
N MET A 97 -3.12 -12.23 -21.86
CA MET A 97 -4.23 -12.77 -22.65
C MET A 97 -5.08 -13.77 -21.85
N LYS A 98 -4.46 -14.60 -21.02
CA LYS A 98 -5.16 -15.52 -20.11
C LYS A 98 -6.02 -14.75 -19.10
N ASP A 99 -5.46 -13.72 -18.49
CA ASP A 99 -6.16 -12.88 -17.50
C ASP A 99 -7.33 -12.13 -18.14
N LEU A 100 -7.14 -11.53 -19.31
CA LEU A 100 -8.21 -10.86 -20.07
C LEU A 100 -9.34 -11.82 -20.46
N ARG A 101 -9.01 -13.06 -20.85
CA ARG A 101 -10.02 -14.09 -21.13
C ARG A 101 -10.83 -14.42 -19.88
N LYS A 102 -10.17 -14.59 -18.73
CA LYS A 102 -10.83 -14.83 -17.45
C LYS A 102 -11.75 -13.67 -17.07
N ILE A 103 -11.28 -12.43 -17.17
CA ILE A 103 -12.09 -11.23 -16.91
C ILE A 103 -13.31 -11.18 -17.82
N ASN A 104 -13.14 -11.38 -19.13
CA ASN A 104 -14.29 -11.35 -20.06
C ASN A 104 -15.31 -12.44 -19.74
N PHE A 105 -14.86 -13.64 -19.35
CA PHE A 105 -15.74 -14.72 -18.91
C PHE A 105 -16.53 -14.31 -17.65
N MET A 106 -15.86 -13.77 -16.63
CA MET A 106 -16.52 -13.32 -15.39
C MET A 106 -17.51 -12.18 -15.64
N ILE A 107 -17.17 -11.23 -16.52
CA ILE A 107 -18.10 -10.15 -16.92
C ILE A 107 -19.37 -10.74 -17.54
N GLN A 108 -19.21 -11.64 -18.52
CA GLN A 108 -20.35 -12.28 -19.19
C GLN A 108 -21.22 -13.07 -18.20
N GLU A 109 -20.59 -13.80 -17.28
CA GLU A 109 -21.28 -14.53 -16.22
C GLU A 109 -22.12 -13.57 -15.36
N TYR A 110 -21.51 -12.51 -14.84
CA TYR A 110 -22.19 -11.57 -13.93
C TYR A 110 -23.26 -10.74 -14.64
N GLU A 111 -23.06 -10.34 -15.89
CA GLU A 111 -24.10 -9.67 -16.69
C GLU A 111 -25.28 -10.60 -16.98
N SER A 112 -25.02 -11.88 -17.25
CA SER A 112 -26.08 -12.87 -17.46
C SER A 112 -26.89 -13.09 -16.18
N LYS A 113 -26.23 -13.18 -15.02
CA LYS A 113 -26.89 -13.32 -13.71
C LYS A 113 -27.78 -12.11 -13.38
N GLN A 114 -27.40 -10.90 -13.79
CA GLN A 114 -28.21 -9.69 -13.60
C GLN A 114 -29.53 -9.68 -14.39
N GLN A 115 -29.62 -10.45 -15.47
CA GLN A 115 -30.79 -10.54 -16.33
C GLN A 115 -31.79 -11.61 -15.90
N VAL A 116 -31.45 -12.41 -14.87
CA VAL A 116 -32.35 -13.43 -14.32
C VAL A 116 -33.63 -12.76 -13.80
N LYS A 117 -34.77 -13.29 -14.24
CA LYS A 117 -36.08 -12.82 -13.79
C LYS A 117 -36.24 -13.12 -12.29
N ASP A 118 -36.77 -12.15 -11.55
CA ASP A 118 -37.01 -12.24 -10.10
C ASP A 118 -35.73 -12.33 -9.22
N ILE A 119 -34.56 -11.91 -9.74
CA ILE A 119 -33.34 -11.77 -8.93
C ILE A 119 -33.53 -10.79 -7.76
N ASP A 120 -33.01 -11.15 -6.59
CA ASP A 120 -33.00 -10.26 -5.44
C ASP A 120 -32.25 -8.94 -5.74
N ARG A 121 -32.74 -7.85 -5.15
CA ARG A 121 -32.20 -6.51 -5.41
C ARG A 121 -30.76 -6.36 -4.90
N TYR A 122 -30.42 -6.93 -3.75
CA TYR A 122 -29.06 -6.88 -3.21
C TYR A 122 -28.13 -7.75 -4.04
N GLU A 123 -28.55 -8.96 -4.39
CA GLU A 123 -27.77 -9.86 -5.24
C GLU A 123 -27.46 -9.22 -6.61
N LYS A 124 -28.47 -8.61 -7.25
CA LYS A 124 -28.28 -7.87 -8.51
C LYS A 124 -27.23 -6.76 -8.39
N LYS A 125 -27.24 -6.01 -7.29
CA LYS A 125 -26.26 -4.94 -7.03
C LYS A 125 -24.84 -5.48 -6.83
N LYS A 126 -24.68 -6.66 -6.23
CA LYS A 126 -23.37 -7.34 -6.06
C LYS A 126 -22.78 -7.70 -7.42
N TYR A 127 -23.56 -8.34 -8.31
CA TYR A 127 -23.11 -8.64 -9.67
C TYR A 127 -22.78 -7.38 -10.48
N GLN A 128 -23.61 -6.34 -10.38
CA GLN A 128 -23.34 -5.06 -11.04
C GLN A 128 -22.00 -4.47 -10.57
N TYR A 129 -21.75 -4.46 -9.26
CA TYR A 129 -20.49 -3.99 -8.69
C TYR A 129 -19.28 -4.77 -9.20
N LEU A 130 -19.35 -6.11 -9.20
CA LEU A 130 -18.25 -6.94 -9.68
C LEU A 130 -17.99 -6.74 -11.18
N ALA A 131 -19.04 -6.62 -11.99
CA ALA A 131 -18.91 -6.32 -13.42
C ALA A 131 -18.21 -4.96 -13.64
N GLU A 132 -18.66 -3.90 -12.95
CA GLU A 132 -18.02 -2.58 -13.01
C GLU A 132 -16.55 -2.62 -12.54
N LYS A 133 -16.25 -3.40 -11.50
CA LYS A 133 -14.88 -3.61 -10.98
C LYS A 133 -14.00 -4.35 -12.00
N LEU A 134 -14.55 -5.35 -12.70
CA LEU A 134 -13.88 -6.11 -13.76
C LEU A 134 -13.62 -5.26 -15.02
N TYR A 135 -14.56 -4.40 -15.42
CA TYR A 135 -14.34 -3.46 -16.51
C TYR A 135 -13.17 -2.52 -16.23
N LYS A 136 -13.09 -1.96 -15.01
CA LYS A 136 -11.95 -1.15 -14.59
C LYS A 136 -10.63 -1.94 -14.59
N ALA A 137 -10.66 -3.19 -14.14
CA ALA A 137 -9.47 -4.04 -14.17
C ALA A 137 -9.01 -4.33 -15.60
N LYS A 138 -9.95 -4.53 -16.53
CA LYS A 138 -9.67 -4.68 -17.96
C LYS A 138 -8.98 -3.44 -18.53
N ASP A 139 -9.47 -2.25 -18.21
CA ASP A 139 -8.86 -0.99 -18.65
C ASP A 139 -7.42 -0.85 -18.14
N VAL A 140 -7.18 -1.14 -16.85
CA VAL A 140 -5.83 -1.13 -16.25
C VAL A 140 -4.90 -2.14 -16.93
N ILE A 141 -5.40 -3.32 -17.33
CA ILE A 141 -4.60 -4.30 -18.07
C ILE A 141 -4.26 -3.79 -19.47
N CYS A 142 -5.20 -3.12 -20.15
CA CYS A 142 -4.94 -2.49 -21.45
C CYS A 142 -3.89 -1.36 -21.34
N GLU A 143 -3.95 -0.55 -20.28
CA GLU A 143 -2.93 0.49 -19.99
C GLU A 143 -1.56 -0.16 -19.74
N TYR A 144 -1.51 -1.22 -18.95
CA TYR A 144 -0.29 -1.99 -18.71
C TYR A 144 0.29 -2.55 -20.02
N MET A 145 -0.54 -3.13 -20.90
CA MET A 145 -0.10 -3.66 -22.19
C MET A 145 0.43 -2.59 -23.14
N THR A 146 -0.17 -1.40 -23.14
CA THR A 146 0.17 -0.34 -24.09
C THR A 146 1.33 0.54 -23.62
N GLY A 147 1.57 0.65 -22.32
CA GLY A 147 2.62 1.52 -21.77
C GLY A 147 3.68 0.83 -20.91
N GLU A 148 3.29 -0.07 -20.01
CA GLU A 148 4.17 -0.48 -18.89
C GLU A 148 4.86 -1.84 -19.08
N ILE A 149 4.34 -2.70 -19.95
CA ILE A 149 4.82 -4.08 -20.15
C ILE A 149 6.32 -4.15 -20.46
N ASN A 150 6.81 -3.27 -21.35
CA ASN A 150 8.22 -3.20 -21.72
C ASN A 150 9.12 -2.90 -20.52
N SER A 151 8.74 -1.91 -19.71
CA SER A 151 9.48 -1.52 -18.50
C SER A 151 9.43 -2.64 -17.45
N CYS A 152 8.27 -3.27 -17.27
CA CYS A 152 8.09 -4.38 -16.34
C CYS A 152 9.01 -5.57 -16.71
N ILE A 153 9.02 -5.98 -17.98
CA ILE A 153 9.85 -7.09 -18.45
C ILE A 153 11.32 -6.73 -18.45
N TYR A 154 11.68 -5.50 -18.82
CA TYR A 154 13.06 -5.04 -18.71
C TYR A 154 13.60 -5.20 -17.29
N LYS A 155 12.84 -4.78 -16.27
CA LYS A 155 13.22 -4.95 -14.85
C LYS A 155 13.39 -6.40 -14.45
N GLU A 156 12.60 -7.31 -15.01
CA GLU A 156 12.69 -8.75 -14.71
C GLU A 156 13.95 -9.39 -15.31
N VAL A 157 14.30 -9.03 -16.56
CA VAL A 157 15.44 -9.60 -17.29
C VAL A 157 16.76 -8.92 -16.96
N LYS A 158 16.74 -7.69 -16.42
CA LYS A 158 17.93 -6.97 -15.98
C LYS A 158 18.61 -7.69 -14.82
N ASP A 159 19.92 -7.85 -14.94
CA ASP A 159 20.80 -8.26 -13.87
C ASP A 159 21.24 -7.05 -13.05
N TRP A 160 20.51 -6.82 -11.96
CA TRP A 160 20.75 -5.72 -11.04
C TRP A 160 22.02 -5.88 -10.19
N SER A 161 22.67 -7.05 -10.21
CA SER A 161 23.94 -7.28 -9.50
C SER A 161 25.15 -6.70 -10.24
N LYS A 162 25.00 -6.38 -11.54
CA LYS A 162 26.06 -5.77 -12.35
C LYS A 162 26.24 -4.29 -11.97
N PRO A 163 27.44 -3.71 -12.17
CA PRO A 163 27.72 -2.30 -11.87
C PRO A 163 26.73 -1.32 -12.51
N ASN A 164 26.26 -1.65 -13.71
CA ASN A 164 25.29 -0.87 -14.50
C ASN A 164 23.84 -1.15 -14.09
N GLY A 165 23.62 -2.04 -13.13
CA GLY A 165 22.30 -2.46 -12.66
C GLY A 165 21.79 -1.54 -11.56
N PHE A 166 22.59 -1.18 -10.57
CA PHE A 166 22.09 -0.47 -9.41
C PHE A 166 21.61 0.96 -9.75
N PRO A 167 20.35 1.34 -9.41
CA PRO A 167 19.91 2.71 -9.62
C PRO A 167 20.73 3.65 -8.73
N SER A 168 21.26 4.73 -9.31
CA SER A 168 22.04 5.75 -8.60
C SER A 168 21.28 6.40 -7.43
N SER A 169 19.95 6.22 -7.38
CA SER A 169 19.05 6.73 -6.35
C SER A 169 18.72 5.74 -5.21
N GLY A 170 19.28 4.52 -5.20
CA GLY A 170 19.16 3.57 -4.08
C GLY A 170 17.75 3.04 -3.79
N SER A 171 16.76 3.28 -4.66
CA SER A 171 15.38 2.86 -4.43
C SER A 171 15.12 1.43 -4.92
N PHE A 172 15.10 0.46 -4.01
CA PHE A 172 14.72 -0.94 -4.27
C PHE A 172 13.39 -1.10 -5.02
N ASN A 173 12.45 -0.16 -4.82
CA ASN A 173 11.15 -0.19 -5.49
C ASN A 173 11.25 0.03 -7.01
N GLN A 174 12.31 0.66 -7.50
CA GLN A 174 12.53 0.83 -8.94
C GLN A 174 12.88 -0.51 -9.63
N MET A 175 13.37 -1.48 -8.86
CA MET A 175 13.85 -2.79 -9.34
C MET A 175 12.72 -3.84 -9.38
N LEU A 176 11.62 -3.63 -8.64
CA LEU A 176 10.52 -4.58 -8.58
C LEU A 176 9.56 -4.40 -9.77
N PRO A 177 9.22 -5.48 -10.49
CA PRO A 177 8.21 -5.43 -11.54
C PRO A 177 6.83 -5.19 -10.90
N SER A 178 6.21 -4.06 -11.22
CA SER A 178 4.82 -3.80 -10.85
C SER A 178 3.93 -4.19 -12.02
N ARG A 179 2.97 -5.08 -11.75
CA ARG A 179 1.92 -5.47 -12.70
C ARG A 179 0.57 -4.90 -12.21
N TYR A 180 -0.49 -5.22 -12.91
CA TYR A 180 -1.86 -4.90 -12.51
C TYR A 180 -2.37 -5.80 -11.38
N ALA A 181 -3.35 -5.29 -10.62
CA ALA A 181 -3.85 -5.93 -9.40
C ALA A 181 -4.51 -7.30 -9.62
N PHE A 182 -5.25 -7.48 -10.74
CA PHE A 182 -6.03 -8.69 -11.00
C PHE A 182 -5.22 -9.98 -10.85
N ARG A 183 -4.00 -10.04 -11.42
CA ARG A 183 -3.18 -11.26 -11.46
C ARG A 183 -2.83 -11.85 -10.08
N GLY A 184 -2.73 -11.01 -9.06
CA GLY A 184 -2.41 -11.45 -7.69
C GLY A 184 -3.61 -11.46 -6.75
N ARG A 185 -4.79 -11.02 -7.22
CA ARG A 185 -5.94 -10.71 -6.37
C ARG A 185 -7.28 -11.05 -7.03
N GLU A 186 -7.30 -12.16 -7.78
CA GLU A 186 -8.50 -12.61 -8.50
C GLU A 186 -9.71 -12.76 -7.57
N GLU A 187 -9.49 -13.21 -6.33
CA GLU A 187 -10.54 -13.36 -5.30
C GLU A 187 -11.26 -12.04 -4.97
N GLU A 188 -10.63 -10.88 -5.16
CA GLU A 188 -11.28 -9.58 -4.94
C GLU A 188 -12.36 -9.28 -6.01
N TYR A 189 -12.44 -10.09 -7.07
CA TYR A 189 -13.40 -9.96 -8.16
C TYR A 189 -14.47 -11.06 -8.14
N GLU A 190 -14.45 -11.94 -7.15
CA GLU A 190 -15.41 -13.03 -6.97
C GLU A 190 -16.48 -12.69 -5.93
N MET A 191 -17.61 -13.40 -5.96
CA MET A 191 -18.72 -13.18 -5.02
C MET A 191 -18.33 -13.36 -3.55
N SER A 192 -17.31 -14.18 -3.27
CA SER A 192 -16.79 -14.41 -1.92
C SER A 192 -16.23 -13.15 -1.25
N VAL A 193 -15.91 -12.10 -2.01
CA VAL A 193 -15.48 -10.80 -1.45
C VAL A 193 -16.57 -10.19 -0.54
N PHE A 194 -17.83 -10.52 -0.80
CA PHE A 194 -18.96 -10.04 -0.03
C PHE A 194 -19.24 -10.85 1.23
N ASP A 195 -18.61 -12.02 1.43
CA ASP A 195 -18.81 -12.86 2.63
C ASP A 195 -18.05 -12.33 3.84
N GLY A 196 -16.99 -11.57 3.58
CA GLY A 196 -16.21 -10.91 4.60
C GLY A 196 -15.20 -11.74 5.38
N LEU A 197 -15.03 -12.99 5.00
CA LEU A 197 -14.11 -13.92 5.67
C LEU A 197 -12.64 -13.47 5.60
N ASN A 198 -12.28 -12.64 4.61
CA ASN A 198 -10.91 -12.16 4.43
C ASN A 198 -10.41 -11.24 5.55
N TYR A 199 -11.31 -10.65 6.33
CA TYR A 199 -10.94 -9.65 7.35
C TYR A 199 -11.44 -9.99 8.76
N LYS A 200 -12.37 -10.94 8.92
CA LYS A 200 -12.89 -11.36 10.23
C LYS A 200 -11.88 -12.20 11.05
N PHE A 201 -10.92 -12.84 10.38
CA PHE A 201 -9.96 -13.76 11.00
C PHE A 201 -8.51 -13.27 10.83
N GLU A 202 -8.11 -12.38 11.74
CA GLU A 202 -6.78 -11.76 11.75
C GLU A 202 -5.69 -12.72 12.28
N PHE A 203 -6.03 -13.56 13.26
CA PHE A 203 -5.05 -14.38 13.99
C PHE A 203 -4.78 -15.77 13.40
N ILE A 204 -5.20 -16.02 12.16
CA ILE A 204 -5.01 -17.30 11.47
C ILE A 204 -4.07 -17.18 10.27
N THR A 205 -3.45 -18.30 9.91
CA THR A 205 -2.61 -18.41 8.71
C THR A 205 -3.44 -18.33 7.42
N LEU A 206 -2.77 -18.06 6.30
CA LEU A 206 -3.41 -18.06 4.98
C LEU A 206 -4.02 -19.43 4.63
N GLN A 207 -3.35 -20.52 5.03
CA GLN A 207 -3.85 -21.88 4.80
C GLN A 207 -5.15 -22.12 5.56
N GLU A 208 -5.18 -21.83 6.87
CA GLU A 208 -6.38 -21.99 7.70
C GLU A 208 -7.54 -21.12 7.21
N ARG A 209 -7.25 -19.93 6.68
CA ARG A 209 -8.26 -19.06 6.08
C ARG A 209 -8.87 -19.69 4.83
N ASN A 210 -8.06 -20.29 3.98
CA ASN A 210 -8.55 -20.97 2.78
C ASN A 210 -9.41 -22.20 3.14
N GLU A 211 -9.01 -22.96 4.16
CA GLU A 211 -9.82 -24.06 4.71
C GLU A 211 -11.16 -23.55 5.25
N LEU A 212 -11.17 -22.44 6.01
CA LEU A 212 -12.41 -21.82 6.49
C LEU A 212 -13.33 -21.36 5.37
N LYS A 213 -12.79 -20.77 4.30
CA LYS A 213 -13.58 -20.39 3.11
C LYS A 213 -14.24 -21.61 2.46
N LEU A 214 -13.50 -22.72 2.33
CA LEU A 214 -14.05 -23.96 1.78
C LEU A 214 -15.17 -24.53 2.67
N LEU A 215 -14.99 -24.49 3.99
CA LEU A 215 -16.04 -24.91 4.94
C LEU A 215 -17.27 -24.01 4.84
N HIS A 216 -17.10 -22.69 4.73
CA HIS A 216 -18.23 -21.76 4.57
C HIS A 216 -19.14 -22.12 3.39
N SER A 217 -18.56 -22.58 2.28
CA SER A 217 -19.32 -23.00 1.09
C SER A 217 -19.86 -24.43 1.17
N ASN A 218 -19.16 -25.36 1.81
CA ASN A 218 -19.43 -26.80 1.69
C ASN A 218 -19.99 -27.46 2.98
N ASN A 219 -19.67 -26.92 4.15
CA ASN A 219 -20.04 -27.49 5.45
C ASN A 219 -20.22 -26.38 6.51
N LYS A 220 -21.43 -25.81 6.56
CA LYS A 220 -21.75 -24.68 7.46
C LYS A 220 -21.62 -25.04 8.94
N ASP A 221 -21.97 -26.25 9.34
CA ASP A 221 -21.92 -26.67 10.75
C ASP A 221 -20.48 -26.71 11.24
N GLU A 222 -19.57 -27.34 10.48
CA GLU A 222 -18.14 -27.38 10.82
C GLU A 222 -17.48 -25.99 10.73
N PHE A 223 -17.91 -25.16 9.78
CA PHE A 223 -17.51 -23.75 9.72
C PHE A 223 -17.86 -23.03 11.04
N ASN A 224 -19.11 -23.12 11.49
CA ASN A 224 -19.60 -22.46 12.69
C ASN A 224 -18.88 -22.96 13.95
N GLU A 225 -18.63 -24.27 14.08
CA GLU A 225 -17.82 -24.81 15.18
C GLU A 225 -16.39 -24.25 15.19
N ARG A 226 -15.81 -24.03 14.01
CA ARG A 226 -14.46 -23.45 13.90
C ARG A 226 -14.46 -21.95 14.23
N VAL A 227 -15.52 -21.23 13.89
CA VAL A 227 -15.73 -19.84 14.32
C VAL A 227 -15.87 -19.74 15.85
N ASP A 228 -16.70 -20.59 16.46
CA ASP A 228 -16.84 -20.68 17.93
C ASP A 228 -15.48 -20.88 18.60
N ARG A 229 -14.72 -21.89 18.16
CA ARG A 229 -13.38 -22.17 18.69
C ARG A 229 -12.44 -20.99 18.50
N TYR A 230 -12.48 -20.32 17.36
CA TYR A 230 -11.64 -19.15 17.09
C TYR A 230 -11.95 -18.01 18.07
N ILE A 231 -13.22 -17.72 18.30
CA ILE A 231 -13.65 -16.65 19.22
C ILE A 231 -13.17 -16.92 20.64
N ILE A 232 -13.38 -18.14 21.13
CA ILE A 232 -12.97 -18.57 22.47
C ILE A 232 -11.44 -18.56 22.62
N THR A 233 -10.73 -19.16 21.66
CA THR A 233 -9.26 -19.30 21.71
C THR A 233 -8.56 -17.95 21.73
N HIS A 234 -9.12 -16.96 21.03
CA HIS A 234 -8.53 -15.64 20.89
C HIS A 234 -9.13 -14.60 21.81
N GLU A 235 -10.07 -14.98 22.69
CA GLU A 235 -10.74 -14.11 23.66
C GLU A 235 -11.24 -12.81 23.01
N ILE A 236 -11.96 -12.95 21.88
CA ILE A 236 -12.33 -11.81 21.02
C ILE A 236 -13.14 -10.76 21.78
N ASP A 237 -14.06 -11.18 22.64
CA ASP A 237 -14.85 -10.33 23.52
C ASP A 237 -13.97 -9.47 24.45
N ASN A 238 -13.00 -10.08 25.13
CA ASN A 238 -12.06 -9.37 26.02
C ASN A 238 -11.17 -8.40 25.23
N LYS A 239 -10.72 -8.79 24.03
CA LYS A 239 -9.96 -7.90 23.14
C LYS A 239 -10.78 -6.68 22.72
N ILE A 240 -12.04 -6.87 22.35
CA ILE A 240 -12.93 -5.75 22.00
C ILE A 240 -13.10 -4.80 23.20
N LEU A 241 -13.31 -5.33 24.41
CA LEU A 241 -13.43 -4.51 25.62
C LEU A 241 -12.18 -3.66 25.87
N SER A 242 -10.99 -4.25 25.75
CA SER A 242 -9.71 -3.53 25.85
C SER A 242 -9.60 -2.43 24.79
N LEU A 243 -9.92 -2.73 23.52
CA LEU A 243 -9.91 -1.74 22.44
C LEU A 243 -10.92 -0.60 22.67
N ILE A 244 -12.09 -0.89 23.25
CA ILE A 244 -13.08 0.12 23.60
C ILE A 244 -12.53 1.04 24.69
N GLU A 245 -11.87 0.48 25.71
CA GLU A 245 -11.34 1.24 26.84
C GLU A 245 -10.23 2.19 26.44
N GLU A 246 -9.33 1.71 25.58
CA GLU A 246 -8.15 2.45 25.15
C GLU A 246 -8.43 3.49 24.05
N ASN A 247 -9.63 3.50 23.44
CA ASN A 247 -9.94 4.38 22.32
C ASN A 247 -10.89 5.52 22.70
N HIS A 248 -10.46 6.76 22.47
CA HIS A 248 -11.24 7.96 22.81
C HIS A 248 -12.61 8.09 22.12
N VAL A 249 -12.83 7.41 20.99
CA VAL A 249 -14.13 7.38 20.30
C VAL A 249 -14.98 6.23 20.84
N LEU A 250 -14.43 5.02 20.87
CA LEU A 250 -15.18 3.83 21.29
C LEU A 250 -15.59 3.92 22.76
N ASN A 251 -14.70 4.44 23.64
CA ASN A 251 -14.96 4.57 25.07
C ASN A 251 -16.22 5.41 25.37
N LYS A 252 -16.51 6.41 24.54
CA LYS A 252 -17.68 7.29 24.69
C LYS A 252 -19.00 6.57 24.39
N ARG A 253 -18.98 5.42 23.71
CA ARG A 253 -20.16 4.62 23.38
C ARG A 253 -20.47 3.64 24.50
N GLY A 254 -21.14 4.11 25.55
CA GLY A 254 -21.54 3.24 26.69
C GLY A 254 -22.29 1.97 26.29
N MET A 255 -23.11 2.04 25.24
CA MET A 255 -23.86 0.88 24.71
C MET A 255 -22.96 -0.22 24.12
N LEU A 256 -21.72 0.08 23.68
CA LEU A 256 -20.81 -0.94 23.15
C LEU A 256 -20.42 -1.94 24.22
N LYS A 257 -20.02 -1.46 25.40
CA LYS A 257 -19.66 -2.36 26.52
C LYS A 257 -20.85 -3.22 26.93
N GLN A 258 -22.04 -2.64 27.01
CA GLN A 258 -23.27 -3.39 27.32
C GLN A 258 -23.57 -4.45 26.26
N ALA A 259 -23.38 -4.15 24.97
CA ALA A 259 -23.57 -5.14 23.92
C ALA A 259 -22.60 -6.33 24.06
N ILE A 260 -21.36 -6.11 24.48
CA ILE A 260 -20.42 -7.21 24.75
C ILE A 260 -20.87 -8.06 25.93
N GLU A 261 -21.34 -7.45 27.03
CA GLU A 261 -21.86 -8.23 28.16
C GLU A 261 -23.10 -9.05 27.76
N ILE A 262 -24.01 -8.51 26.94
CA ILE A 262 -25.14 -9.25 26.38
C ILE A 262 -24.67 -10.48 25.58
N TYR A 263 -23.60 -10.34 24.80
CA TYR A 263 -23.01 -11.48 24.08
C TYR A 263 -22.44 -12.53 25.04
N LYS A 264 -21.72 -12.10 26.09
CA LYS A 264 -21.12 -12.99 27.10
C LYS A 264 -22.17 -13.72 27.94
N GLU A 265 -23.33 -13.12 28.14
CA GLU A 265 -24.49 -13.71 28.83
C GLU A 265 -25.32 -14.65 27.94
N ASP A 266 -24.85 -14.97 26.73
CA ASP A 266 -25.52 -15.85 25.75
C ASP A 266 -26.89 -15.33 25.26
N MET A 267 -27.15 -14.03 25.40
CA MET A 267 -28.36 -13.37 24.91
C MET A 267 -28.23 -12.99 23.43
N MET A 268 -27.99 -14.00 22.57
CA MET A 268 -27.59 -13.85 21.17
C MET A 268 -28.62 -13.10 20.31
N GLU A 269 -29.92 -13.31 20.55
CA GLU A 269 -30.97 -12.59 19.83
C GLU A 269 -30.91 -11.08 20.09
N LEU A 270 -30.78 -10.69 21.37
CA LEU A 270 -30.68 -9.29 21.77
C LEU A 270 -29.39 -8.66 21.23
N PHE A 271 -28.28 -9.41 21.27
CA PHE A 271 -27.03 -8.98 20.67
C PHE A 271 -27.19 -8.67 19.18
N CYS A 272 -27.78 -9.60 18.42
CA CYS A 272 -27.99 -9.45 16.98
C CYS A 272 -28.88 -8.25 16.61
N GLN A 273 -29.76 -7.80 17.51
CA GLN A 273 -30.58 -6.61 17.30
C GLN A 273 -29.82 -5.30 17.59
N ILE A 274 -28.97 -5.29 18.62
CA ILE A 274 -28.27 -4.08 19.07
C ILE A 274 -27.00 -3.81 18.26
N ILE A 275 -26.22 -4.85 18.00
CA ILE A 275 -24.86 -4.67 17.50
C ILE A 275 -24.76 -4.08 16.09
N PRO A 276 -25.66 -4.35 15.13
CA PRO A 276 -25.56 -3.73 13.81
C PRO A 276 -25.68 -2.20 13.87
N LEU A 277 -26.49 -1.67 14.80
CA LEU A 277 -26.63 -0.23 15.04
C LEU A 277 -25.36 0.37 15.64
N GLN A 278 -24.70 -0.36 16.54
CA GLN A 278 -23.43 0.09 17.12
C GLN A 278 -22.30 0.08 16.09
N ILE A 279 -22.23 -0.94 15.24
CA ILE A 279 -21.29 -1.03 14.11
C ILE A 279 -21.47 0.17 13.16
N GLU A 280 -22.71 0.49 12.77
CA GLU A 280 -22.96 1.68 11.96
C GLU A 280 -22.53 2.98 12.67
N GLY A 281 -22.73 3.04 13.99
CA GLY A 281 -22.23 4.13 14.81
C GLY A 281 -20.71 4.27 14.77
N ILE A 282 -19.97 3.17 14.87
CA ILE A 282 -18.50 3.18 14.74
C ILE A 282 -18.08 3.66 13.35
N ILE A 283 -18.76 3.20 12.29
CA ILE A 283 -18.50 3.65 10.92
C ILE A 283 -18.74 5.16 10.77
N TYR A 284 -19.79 5.68 11.40
CA TYR A 284 -20.05 7.12 11.45
C TYR A 284 -18.90 7.86 12.13
N ASP A 285 -18.47 7.42 13.32
CA ASP A 285 -17.39 8.11 14.03
C ASP A 285 -16.06 8.02 13.30
N TYR A 286 -15.80 6.91 12.61
CA TYR A 286 -14.65 6.74 11.73
C TYR A 286 -14.61 7.87 10.68
N CYS A 287 -15.73 8.12 10.00
CA CYS A 287 -15.84 9.23 9.04
C CYS A 287 -15.52 10.58 9.68
N ILE A 288 -16.00 10.83 10.90
CA ILE A 288 -15.71 12.07 11.64
C ILE A 288 -14.22 12.19 11.95
N GLU A 289 -13.57 11.12 12.42
CA GLU A 289 -12.12 11.09 12.70
C GLU A 289 -11.26 11.25 11.44
N LEU A 290 -11.79 10.86 10.28
CA LEU A 290 -11.21 11.14 8.96
C LEU A 290 -11.45 12.59 8.48
N GLY A 291 -12.11 13.43 9.27
CA GLY A 291 -12.41 14.82 8.98
C GLY A 291 -13.53 15.01 7.95
N VAL A 292 -14.47 14.07 7.85
CA VAL A 292 -15.71 14.27 7.09
C VAL A 292 -16.66 15.12 7.94
N SER A 293 -17.25 16.16 7.34
CA SER A 293 -18.20 17.04 8.04
C SER A 293 -19.42 16.26 8.55
N SER A 294 -19.78 16.47 9.82
CA SER A 294 -20.97 15.86 10.44
C SER A 294 -22.25 16.17 9.66
N ALA A 295 -22.42 17.41 9.22
CA ALA A 295 -23.56 17.85 8.42
C ALA A 295 -23.71 17.06 7.10
N ASN A 296 -22.60 16.60 6.53
CA ASN A 296 -22.62 15.80 5.30
C ASN A 296 -22.91 14.32 5.56
N ILE A 297 -22.54 13.80 6.73
CA ILE A 297 -22.57 12.36 7.00
C ILE A 297 -23.84 11.89 7.72
N GLU A 298 -24.53 12.77 8.47
CA GLU A 298 -25.74 12.44 9.23
C GLU A 298 -26.89 11.89 8.37
N ARG A 299 -27.06 12.41 7.16
CA ARG A 299 -28.14 11.99 6.23
C ARG A 299 -27.67 11.04 5.14
N THR A 300 -26.43 10.59 5.26
CA THR A 300 -25.79 9.76 4.25
C THR A 300 -26.00 8.28 4.59
N SER A 301 -26.30 7.48 3.58
CA SER A 301 -26.51 6.04 3.72
C SER A 301 -25.21 5.31 4.05
N LEU A 302 -25.31 4.12 4.64
CA LEU A 302 -24.14 3.37 5.14
C LEU A 302 -23.11 3.06 4.04
N ASP A 303 -23.58 2.71 2.84
CA ASP A 303 -22.74 2.48 1.65
C ASP A 303 -21.87 3.71 1.31
N ARG A 304 -22.43 4.90 1.39
CA ARG A 304 -21.70 6.15 1.13
C ARG A 304 -20.74 6.51 2.27
N LYS A 305 -21.07 6.19 3.52
CA LYS A 305 -20.12 6.34 4.65
C LYS A 305 -18.88 5.48 4.42
N ILE A 306 -19.07 4.23 4.03
CA ILE A 306 -17.97 3.32 3.69
C ILE A 306 -17.13 3.85 2.52
N GLU A 307 -17.75 4.42 1.49
CA GLU A 307 -17.01 5.05 0.39
C GLU A 307 -16.13 6.23 0.85
N GLU A 308 -16.61 7.06 1.78
CA GLU A 308 -15.80 8.14 2.35
C GLU A 308 -14.61 7.62 3.16
N ILE A 309 -14.77 6.50 3.87
CA ILE A 309 -13.65 5.83 4.56
C ILE A 309 -12.63 5.37 3.53
N VAL A 310 -13.03 4.60 2.51
CA VAL A 310 -12.09 4.05 1.50
C VAL A 310 -11.33 5.15 0.75
N LYS A 311 -11.97 6.29 0.49
CA LYS A 311 -11.30 7.45 -0.15
C LYS A 311 -10.15 8.01 0.69
N LYS A 312 -10.26 7.97 2.02
CA LYS A 312 -9.31 8.60 2.94
C LYS A 312 -8.39 7.60 3.65
N ASP A 313 -8.83 6.36 3.80
CA ASP A 313 -8.07 5.22 4.33
C ASP A 313 -8.05 4.06 3.32
N ARG A 314 -6.97 4.00 2.55
CA ARG A 314 -6.74 2.92 1.57
C ARG A 314 -6.47 1.56 2.21
N ARG A 315 -6.23 1.48 3.53
CA ARG A 315 -6.01 0.21 4.24
C ARG A 315 -7.31 -0.42 4.74
N PHE A 316 -8.44 0.28 4.62
CA PHE A 316 -9.74 -0.27 4.94
C PHE A 316 -10.19 -1.25 3.83
N LYS A 317 -10.08 -2.56 4.09
CA LYS A 317 -10.19 -3.62 3.06
C LYS A 317 -11.53 -4.37 3.03
N CYS A 318 -12.42 -4.11 3.98
CA CYS A 318 -13.68 -4.84 4.14
C CYS A 318 -14.88 -4.14 3.47
N HIS A 319 -14.63 -3.14 2.63
CA HIS A 319 -15.68 -2.22 2.18
C HIS A 319 -16.76 -2.90 1.34
N GLU A 320 -16.45 -3.94 0.58
CA GLU A 320 -17.46 -4.71 -0.16
C GLU A 320 -18.50 -5.29 0.80
N TYR A 321 -18.10 -6.03 1.84
CA TYR A 321 -19.04 -6.59 2.80
C TYR A 321 -19.90 -5.50 3.47
N PHE A 322 -19.27 -4.45 4.01
CA PHE A 322 -20.01 -3.41 4.74
C PHE A 322 -20.95 -2.60 3.85
N LYS A 323 -20.69 -2.56 2.54
CA LYS A 323 -21.51 -1.86 1.54
C LYS A 323 -22.69 -2.70 1.02
N TYR A 324 -22.62 -4.02 1.12
CA TYR A 324 -23.64 -4.92 0.56
C TYR A 324 -24.26 -5.80 1.66
N ASP A 325 -23.60 -6.90 2.03
CA ASP A 325 -24.16 -7.96 2.89
C ASP A 325 -24.48 -7.47 4.30
N PHE A 326 -23.61 -6.64 4.86
CA PHE A 326 -23.86 -6.04 6.16
C PHE A 326 -25.09 -5.12 6.15
N ILE A 327 -25.35 -4.39 5.05
CA ILE A 327 -26.51 -3.49 4.96
C ILE A 327 -27.80 -4.29 5.03
N GLU A 328 -27.85 -5.43 4.36
CA GLU A 328 -29.00 -6.33 4.40
C GLU A 328 -29.22 -6.86 5.82
N LEU A 329 -28.17 -7.39 6.46
CA LEU A 329 -28.21 -7.86 7.85
C LEU A 329 -28.69 -6.77 8.81
N ARG A 330 -28.13 -5.56 8.70
CA ARG A 330 -28.49 -4.38 9.50
C ARG A 330 -29.94 -3.97 9.28
N ASN A 331 -30.44 -3.98 8.05
CA ASN A 331 -31.82 -3.60 7.76
C ASN A 331 -32.80 -4.62 8.34
N THR A 332 -32.49 -5.91 8.22
CA THR A 332 -33.30 -6.99 8.81
C THR A 332 -33.34 -6.87 10.33
N ALA A 333 -32.19 -6.58 10.97
CA ALA A 333 -32.10 -6.32 12.40
C ALA A 333 -32.93 -5.09 12.82
N ALA A 334 -32.78 -3.96 12.14
CA ALA A 334 -33.47 -2.71 12.45
C ALA A 334 -35.00 -2.80 12.29
N HIS A 335 -35.49 -3.69 11.43
CA HIS A 335 -36.92 -3.93 11.24
C HIS A 335 -37.49 -5.03 12.16
N GLY A 336 -36.67 -5.62 13.05
CA GLY A 336 -37.10 -6.72 13.91
C GLY A 336 -37.54 -7.94 13.11
N ARG A 337 -36.88 -8.22 11.97
CA ARG A 337 -37.24 -9.32 11.06
C ARG A 337 -36.26 -10.49 11.08
N LEU A 338 -35.33 -10.50 12.04
CA LEU A 338 -34.37 -11.60 12.22
C LEU A 338 -35.03 -12.92 12.69
N HIS A 339 -36.36 -12.98 12.85
CA HIS A 339 -37.04 -14.09 13.52
C HIS A 339 -37.28 -15.33 12.62
N GLU A 340 -37.11 -15.26 11.30
CA GLU A 340 -37.33 -16.40 10.41
C GLU A 340 -36.00 -17.04 9.97
N ASN A 341 -35.76 -18.29 10.39
CA ASN A 341 -34.64 -19.16 9.97
C ASN A 341 -33.21 -18.66 10.28
N VAL A 342 -33.04 -17.73 11.24
CA VAL A 342 -31.72 -17.25 11.66
C VAL A 342 -31.20 -18.08 12.82
N ASN A 343 -30.00 -18.66 12.68
CA ASN A 343 -29.24 -19.11 13.85
C ASN A 343 -28.62 -17.87 14.52
N PHE A 344 -29.23 -17.44 15.62
CA PHE A 344 -28.78 -16.24 16.35
C PHE A 344 -27.35 -16.37 16.87
N LYS A 345 -26.92 -17.57 17.28
CA LYS A 345 -25.57 -17.79 17.78
C LYS A 345 -24.53 -17.59 16.67
N ASP A 346 -24.73 -18.27 15.53
CA ASP A 346 -23.82 -18.14 14.38
C ASP A 346 -23.76 -16.70 13.86
N THR A 347 -24.92 -16.03 13.83
CA THR A 347 -25.02 -14.63 13.39
C THR A 347 -24.31 -13.70 14.37
N ALA A 348 -24.51 -13.89 15.67
CA ALA A 348 -23.82 -13.14 16.71
C ALA A 348 -22.31 -13.32 16.63
N ASN A 349 -21.84 -14.54 16.40
CA ASN A 349 -20.41 -14.83 16.20
C ASN A 349 -19.82 -14.08 15.01
N MET A 350 -20.54 -14.04 13.88
CA MET A 350 -20.06 -13.29 12.71
C MET A 350 -20.06 -11.78 12.95
N LEU A 351 -21.03 -11.27 13.73
CA LEU A 351 -21.15 -9.86 14.09
C LEU A 351 -20.12 -9.40 15.14
N ILE A 352 -19.76 -10.24 16.11
CA ILE A 352 -18.71 -9.88 17.07
C ILE A 352 -17.34 -9.80 16.36
N LEU A 353 -17.13 -10.61 15.31
CA LEU A 353 -15.95 -10.49 14.46
C LEU A 353 -15.96 -9.22 13.59
N ASP A 354 -17.12 -8.75 13.13
CA ASP A 354 -17.23 -7.42 12.48
C ASP A 354 -16.85 -6.30 13.43
N LEU A 355 -17.35 -6.38 14.66
CA LEU A 355 -17.05 -5.40 15.68
C LEU A 355 -15.55 -5.41 16.02
N MET A 356 -14.94 -6.58 16.18
CA MET A 356 -13.49 -6.71 16.38
C MET A 356 -12.70 -6.00 15.28
N TYR A 357 -13.02 -6.31 14.01
CA TYR A 357 -12.34 -5.68 12.88
C TYR A 357 -12.46 -4.15 12.90
N LEU A 358 -13.66 -3.61 13.18
CA LEU A 358 -13.87 -2.16 13.18
C LEU A 358 -13.19 -1.47 14.38
N CYS A 359 -13.24 -2.09 15.56
CA CYS A 359 -12.53 -1.62 16.74
C CYS A 359 -11.02 -1.58 16.50
N ASP A 360 -10.46 -2.60 15.86
CA ASP A 360 -9.05 -2.65 15.48
C ASP A 360 -8.72 -1.56 14.44
N ALA A 361 -9.49 -1.50 13.35
CA ALA A 361 -9.27 -0.54 12.28
C ALA A 361 -9.29 0.92 12.79
N LEU A 362 -10.20 1.25 13.71
CA LEU A 362 -10.28 2.58 14.32
C LEU A 362 -9.10 2.84 15.28
N ASN A 363 -8.59 1.81 15.96
CA ASN A 363 -7.44 1.95 16.87
C ASN A 363 -6.09 2.04 16.15
N ASN A 364 -5.96 1.39 15.00
CA ASN A 364 -4.66 1.15 14.36
C ASN A 364 -4.50 1.84 13.00
N SER A 365 -5.56 2.43 12.44
CA SER A 365 -5.43 3.12 11.15
C SER A 365 -4.52 4.33 11.19
N ASN A 366 -3.54 4.33 10.29
CA ASN A 366 -2.63 5.45 10.04
C ASN A 366 -3.29 6.61 9.27
N ALA A 367 -4.50 6.43 8.75
CA ALA A 367 -5.25 7.55 8.17
C ALA A 367 -5.66 8.55 9.27
N LEU A 368 -5.96 8.04 10.46
CA LEU A 368 -6.38 8.85 11.60
C LEU A 368 -5.22 9.67 12.16
N VAL A 369 -5.50 10.93 12.48
CA VAL A 369 -4.53 11.86 13.04
C VAL A 369 -4.10 11.42 14.44
N VAL A 370 -5.06 11.01 15.27
CA VAL A 370 -4.83 10.58 16.65
C VAL A 370 -3.89 9.38 16.71
N ASN A 371 -4.11 8.36 15.87
CA ASN A 371 -3.27 7.16 15.86
C ASN A 371 -1.83 7.45 15.40
N ARG A 372 -1.64 8.31 14.41
CA ARG A 372 -0.28 8.76 14.02
C ARG A 372 0.42 9.52 15.15
N MET A 373 -0.31 10.36 15.88
CA MET A 373 0.23 11.03 17.07
C MET A 373 0.61 10.03 18.15
N ARG A 374 -0.27 9.08 18.50
CA ARG A 374 0.00 8.00 19.47
C ARG A 374 1.24 7.20 19.09
N SER A 375 1.38 6.82 17.81
CA SER A 375 2.53 6.08 17.30
C SER A 375 3.83 6.86 17.43
N LEU A 376 3.85 8.16 17.09
CA LEU A 376 5.04 9.01 17.24
C LEU A 376 5.42 9.20 18.71
N ILE A 377 4.43 9.40 19.59
CA ILE A 377 4.65 9.54 21.04
C ILE A 377 5.24 8.25 21.61
N LYS A 378 4.64 7.09 21.32
CA LYS A 378 5.15 5.79 21.78
C LYS A 378 6.59 5.55 21.33
N ARG A 379 6.89 5.83 20.06
CA ARG A 379 8.26 5.72 19.52
C ARG A 379 9.23 6.68 20.19
N PHE A 380 8.79 7.88 20.57
CA PHE A 380 9.62 8.82 21.33
C PHE A 380 9.92 8.25 22.72
N GLU A 381 8.92 7.79 23.46
CA GLU A 381 9.09 7.19 24.80
C GLU A 381 10.07 6.00 24.78
N GLU A 382 9.91 5.09 23.81
CA GLU A 382 10.74 3.89 23.69
C GLU A 382 12.21 4.21 23.33
N ASN A 383 12.48 5.35 22.70
CA ASN A 383 13.79 5.67 22.14
C ASN A 383 14.45 6.91 22.76
N PHE A 384 13.79 7.61 23.68
CA PHE A 384 14.30 8.86 24.25
C PHE A 384 15.68 8.71 24.90
N ASN A 385 15.94 7.55 25.50
CA ASN A 385 17.21 7.20 26.14
C ASN A 385 18.05 6.21 25.31
N ASN A 386 17.73 6.03 24.04
CA ASN A 386 18.41 5.08 23.17
C ASN A 386 19.38 5.81 22.22
N ASP A 387 20.67 5.76 22.54
CA ASP A 387 21.73 6.42 21.77
C ASP A 387 21.85 5.92 20.31
N TYR A 388 21.27 4.76 19.99
CA TYR A 388 21.33 4.16 18.66
C TYR A 388 20.18 4.58 17.74
N VAL A 389 19.13 5.22 18.27
CA VAL A 389 17.95 5.58 17.49
C VAL A 389 17.83 7.11 17.41
N PRO A 390 17.93 7.72 16.21
CA PRO A 390 17.81 9.16 16.08
C PRO A 390 16.38 9.62 16.34
N ILE A 391 16.12 10.13 17.54
CA ILE A 391 14.83 10.70 17.93
C ILE A 391 14.49 11.98 17.19
N ASP A 392 15.48 12.65 16.57
CA ASP A 392 15.29 13.90 15.83
C ASP A 392 14.24 13.77 14.71
N GLY A 393 14.24 12.65 13.98
CA GLY A 393 13.26 12.40 12.92
C GLY A 393 11.82 12.23 13.44
N ILE A 394 11.68 11.66 14.65
CA ILE A 394 10.39 11.52 15.34
C ILE A 394 9.89 12.91 15.76
N VAL A 395 10.74 13.69 16.40
CA VAL A 395 10.42 15.05 16.87
C VAL A 395 10.11 15.97 15.68
N TYR A 396 10.90 15.89 14.60
CA TYR A 396 10.66 16.61 13.35
C TYR A 396 9.25 16.32 12.83
N SER A 397 8.91 15.04 12.67
CA SER A 397 7.60 14.60 12.18
C SER A 397 6.46 15.07 13.08
N PHE A 398 6.67 15.06 14.40
CA PHE A 398 5.68 15.53 15.37
C PHE A 398 5.44 17.03 15.24
N ILE A 399 6.51 17.84 15.29
CA ILE A 399 6.42 19.31 15.28
C ILE A 399 5.93 19.84 13.93
N ALA A 400 6.32 19.20 12.83
CA ALA A 400 5.88 19.56 11.49
C ALA A 400 4.35 19.54 11.36
N LYS A 401 3.71 18.47 11.84
CA LYS A 401 2.31 18.12 11.51
C LYS A 401 1.33 18.23 12.68
N TYR A 402 1.81 18.13 13.92
CA TYR A 402 0.97 17.92 15.10
C TYR A 402 1.22 18.89 16.26
N ARG A 403 2.18 19.83 16.15
CA ARG A 403 2.51 20.79 17.24
C ARG A 403 1.31 21.58 17.80
N ASP A 404 0.35 21.88 16.93
CA ASP A 404 -0.83 22.70 17.22
C ASP A 404 -2.09 21.83 17.44
N LYS A 405 -1.95 20.49 17.43
CA LYS A 405 -3.03 19.54 17.68
C LYS A 405 -2.96 19.01 19.11
N SER A 406 -4.13 18.68 19.66
CA SER A 406 -4.25 18.02 20.96
C SER A 406 -4.54 16.54 20.79
N LEU A 407 -3.98 15.74 21.70
CA LEU A 407 -4.38 14.36 21.89
C LEU A 407 -5.52 14.32 22.92
N PRO A 408 -6.53 13.45 22.78
CA PRO A 408 -7.54 13.27 23.81
C PRO A 408 -6.93 12.89 25.17
N SER A 409 -7.48 13.43 26.26
CA SER A 409 -6.93 13.27 27.62
C SER A 409 -6.90 11.83 28.13
N ILE A 410 -7.74 10.94 27.59
CA ILE A 410 -7.77 9.51 27.92
C ILE A 410 -6.43 8.81 27.69
N TYR A 411 -5.57 9.38 26.85
CA TYR A 411 -4.25 8.81 26.55
C TYR A 411 -3.17 9.23 27.56
N GLU A 412 -3.40 10.27 28.38
CA GLU A 412 -2.48 10.73 29.43
C GLU A 412 -1.04 10.99 28.93
N LYS A 413 -0.89 11.62 27.75
CA LYS A 413 0.41 11.88 27.09
C LYS A 413 0.84 13.33 27.12
N GLU A 414 0.21 14.19 27.91
CA GLU A 414 0.51 15.62 27.97
C GLU A 414 1.98 15.86 28.34
N ASN A 415 2.51 15.14 29.33
CA ASN A 415 3.90 15.26 29.77
C ASN A 415 4.89 14.92 28.64
N VAL A 416 4.66 13.81 27.94
CA VAL A 416 5.52 13.37 26.84
C VAL A 416 5.46 14.35 25.67
N ILE A 417 4.28 14.91 25.36
CA ILE A 417 4.15 15.95 24.35
C ILE A 417 4.96 17.20 24.74
N GLN A 418 5.01 17.56 26.03
CA GLN A 418 5.86 18.66 26.49
C GLN A 418 7.35 18.32 26.37
N GLU A 419 7.75 17.08 26.65
CA GLU A 419 9.13 16.63 26.46
C GLU A 419 9.56 16.67 25.00
N ILE A 420 8.70 16.23 24.06
CA ILE A 420 8.93 16.36 22.62
C ILE A 420 9.12 17.84 22.24
N LYS A 421 8.25 18.73 22.74
CA LYS A 421 8.35 20.18 22.48
C LYS A 421 9.62 20.79 23.07
N LYS A 422 10.05 20.32 24.24
CA LYS A 422 11.30 20.73 24.88
C LYS A 422 12.51 20.24 24.09
N TYR A 423 12.51 18.98 23.64
CA TYR A 423 13.57 18.42 22.81
C TYR A 423 13.68 19.13 21.47
N ALA A 424 12.56 19.56 20.88
CA ALA A 424 12.55 20.36 19.66
C ALA A 424 13.31 21.70 19.82
N MET A 425 13.50 22.19 21.06
CA MET A 425 14.28 23.39 21.35
C MET A 425 15.75 23.09 21.69
N SER A 426 16.19 21.84 21.61
CA SER A 426 17.55 21.41 21.95
C SER A 426 18.55 21.65 20.82
N ASP A 427 19.83 21.68 21.19
CA ASP A 427 20.95 21.79 20.25
C ASP A 427 21.02 20.63 19.27
N ASN A 428 20.70 19.41 19.73
CA ASN A 428 20.67 18.22 18.90
C ASN A 428 19.67 18.37 17.76
N PHE A 429 18.46 18.83 18.07
CA PHE A 429 17.43 19.04 17.05
C PHE A 429 17.79 20.17 16.08
N LEU A 430 18.39 21.26 16.55
CA LEU A 430 18.88 22.33 15.68
C LEU A 430 20.00 21.85 14.74
N ARG A 431 20.89 20.99 15.25
CA ARG A 431 21.93 20.34 14.43
C ARG A 431 21.32 19.41 13.39
N TYR A 432 20.28 18.66 13.74
CA TYR A 432 19.54 17.85 12.77
C TYR A 432 18.98 18.71 11.64
N ILE A 433 18.29 19.81 11.95
CA ILE A 433 17.79 20.75 10.91
C ILE A 433 18.95 21.29 10.06
N HIS A 434 20.05 21.70 10.70
CA HIS A 434 21.22 22.23 10.00
C HIS A 434 21.78 21.22 8.98
N ILE A 435 21.95 19.96 9.36
CA ILE A 435 22.44 18.91 8.45
C ILE A 435 21.58 18.79 7.19
N HIS A 436 20.27 18.96 7.30
CA HIS A 436 19.36 18.90 6.15
C HIS A 436 19.37 20.14 5.25
N ILE A 437 19.97 21.25 5.67
CA ILE A 437 19.95 22.51 4.91
C ILE A 437 21.34 23.11 4.66
N MET A 438 22.41 22.49 5.18
CA MET A 438 23.76 23.07 5.18
C MET A 438 24.43 23.15 3.81
N HIS A 439 23.99 22.33 2.84
CA HIS A 439 24.59 22.27 1.52
C HIS A 439 23.55 22.51 0.42
N PRO A 440 23.87 23.29 -0.64
CA PRO A 440 22.96 23.54 -1.77
C PRO A 440 22.41 22.28 -2.41
N SER A 441 23.23 21.23 -2.56
CA SER A 441 22.77 19.95 -3.14
C SER A 441 21.65 19.30 -2.31
N LEU A 442 21.78 19.29 -0.98
CA LEU A 442 20.74 18.74 -0.10
C LEU A 442 19.45 19.55 -0.18
N VAL A 443 19.56 20.87 -0.28
CA VAL A 443 18.40 21.75 -0.41
C VAL A 443 17.74 21.59 -1.79
N SER A 444 18.52 21.37 -2.85
CA SER A 444 17.99 21.13 -4.21
C SER A 444 17.20 19.82 -4.33
N GLU A 445 17.51 18.82 -3.49
CA GLU A 445 16.76 17.57 -3.41
C GLU A 445 15.41 17.70 -2.68
N LEU A 446 15.21 18.79 -1.92
CA LEU A 446 13.97 19.03 -1.19
C LEU A 446 12.87 19.56 -2.11
N SER A 447 11.68 18.98 -1.99
CA SER A 447 10.49 19.50 -2.64
C SER A 447 10.11 20.89 -2.09
N PRO A 448 9.38 21.72 -2.86
CA PRO A 448 8.88 23.01 -2.37
C PRO A 448 8.09 22.89 -1.05
N GLU A 449 7.32 21.81 -0.88
CA GLU A 449 6.57 21.52 0.34
C GLU A 449 7.50 21.24 1.52
N GLN A 450 8.57 20.46 1.31
CA GLN A 450 9.57 20.16 2.35
C GLN A 450 10.31 21.43 2.78
N LYS A 451 10.74 22.26 1.82
CA LYS A 451 11.36 23.57 2.10
C LYS A 451 10.43 24.45 2.95
N GLN A 452 9.13 24.48 2.60
CA GLN A 452 8.12 25.23 3.34
C GLN A 452 7.88 24.66 4.75
N GLU A 453 7.89 23.33 4.90
CA GLU A 453 7.72 22.65 6.18
C GLU A 453 8.88 22.97 7.15
N ILE A 454 10.13 22.84 6.68
CA ILE A 454 11.32 23.21 7.45
C ILE A 454 11.24 24.67 7.89
N LYS A 455 10.86 25.59 6.98
CA LYS A 455 10.67 27.00 7.31
C LYS A 455 9.64 27.20 8.43
N LYS A 456 8.48 26.52 8.36
CA LYS A 456 7.44 26.58 9.40
C LYS A 456 7.95 26.08 10.75
N ILE A 457 8.77 25.03 10.77
CA ILE A 457 9.38 24.51 11.99
C ILE A 457 10.36 25.54 12.57
N ILE A 458 11.28 26.08 11.77
CA ILE A 458 12.25 27.07 12.27
C ILE A 458 11.53 28.30 12.84
N VAL A 459 10.47 28.79 12.17
CA VAL A 459 9.63 29.89 12.67
C VAL A 459 8.94 29.55 13.99
N TYR A 460 8.49 28.30 14.16
CA TYR A 460 7.94 27.84 15.44
C TYR A 460 9.01 27.86 16.55
N LEU A 461 10.23 27.41 16.26
CA LEU A 461 11.34 27.39 17.22
C LEU A 461 11.78 28.80 17.65
N MET A 462 11.63 29.82 16.79
CA MET A 462 11.93 31.22 17.11
C MET A 462 11.10 31.80 18.27
N ARG A 463 10.06 31.09 18.74
CA ARG A 463 9.32 31.45 19.95
C ARG A 463 10.18 31.35 21.22
N SER A 464 11.20 30.48 21.22
CA SER A 464 12.17 30.42 22.30
C SER A 464 13.20 31.54 22.14
N LYS A 465 13.38 32.36 23.19
CA LYS A 465 14.34 33.46 23.19
C LYS A 465 15.79 32.96 23.09
N GLU A 466 16.09 31.81 23.67
CA GLU A 466 17.44 31.26 23.80
C GLU A 466 18.04 30.84 22.45
N ILE A 467 17.21 30.31 21.54
CA ILE A 467 17.67 29.78 20.24
C ILE A 467 17.29 30.67 19.05
N LYS A 468 16.62 31.80 19.29
CA LYS A 468 16.09 32.68 18.25
C LYS A 468 17.13 33.10 17.22
N GLU A 469 18.32 33.49 17.66
CA GLU A 469 19.40 33.93 16.78
C GLU A 469 19.87 32.79 15.86
N ARG A 470 20.04 31.58 16.40
CA ARG A 470 20.39 30.40 15.62
C ARG A 470 19.32 30.05 14.61
N CYS A 471 18.04 30.14 14.97
CA CYS A 471 16.94 29.96 14.03
C CYS A 471 16.95 30.99 12.89
N VAL A 472 17.28 32.26 13.17
CA VAL A 472 17.45 33.29 12.13
C VAL A 472 18.58 32.89 11.18
N ASN A 473 19.70 32.39 11.70
CA ASN A 473 20.81 31.93 10.87
C ASN A 473 20.42 30.72 10.01
N LEU A 474 19.64 29.76 10.54
CA LEU A 474 19.12 28.64 9.75
C LEU A 474 18.16 29.10 8.64
N LEU A 475 17.31 30.11 8.88
CA LEU A 475 16.45 30.67 7.83
C LEU A 475 17.24 31.35 6.72
N LYS A 476 18.31 32.08 7.06
CA LYS A 476 19.22 32.68 6.07
C LYS A 476 19.91 31.60 5.25
N LEU A 477 20.49 30.60 5.92
CA LEU A 477 21.15 29.47 5.28
C LEU A 477 20.22 28.72 4.30
N LEU A 478 18.99 28.43 4.72
CA LEU A 478 17.99 27.82 3.84
C LEU A 478 17.69 28.70 2.62
N ALA A 479 17.56 30.02 2.81
CA ALA A 479 17.25 30.95 1.73
C ALA A 479 18.42 31.11 0.74
N ASP A 480 19.65 31.18 1.23
CA ASP A 480 20.85 31.34 0.40
C ASP A 480 21.10 30.07 -0.43
N ASN A 481 21.04 28.89 0.21
CA ASN A 481 21.16 27.60 -0.48
C ASN A 481 19.98 27.27 -1.41
N SER A 482 18.85 27.99 -1.29
CA SER A 482 17.72 27.86 -2.22
C SER A 482 17.85 28.74 -3.48
N LYS A 483 18.73 29.76 -3.48
CA LYS A 483 18.88 30.70 -4.61
C LYS A 483 19.86 30.21 -5.67
N GLU A 484 20.77 29.30 -5.34
CA GLU A 484 21.79 28.79 -6.27
C GLU A 484 21.22 27.91 -7.39
N GLU A 485 19.92 27.54 -7.35
CA GLU A 485 19.19 26.92 -8.46
C GLU A 485 19.13 27.80 -9.74
N LEU A 486 19.43 29.10 -9.65
CA LEU A 486 19.32 30.05 -10.78
C LEU A 486 20.65 30.33 -11.51
N VAL A 487 21.80 29.89 -11.01
CA VAL A 487 23.12 30.28 -11.56
C VAL A 487 23.75 29.20 -12.45
N HIS A 488 23.20 27.99 -12.49
CA HIS A 488 23.74 26.87 -13.27
C HIS A 488 22.75 26.16 -14.21
N LYS A 489 21.78 26.89 -14.76
CA LYS A 489 21.04 26.41 -15.95
C LYS A 489 21.63 26.95 -17.23
#